data_AF-A0A0F9JV63-F1
#
_entry.id   AF-A0A0F9JV63-F1
#
_cell.length_a   1.000
_cell.length_b   1.000
_cell.length_c   1.000
_cell.angle_alpha   90.00
_cell.angle_beta   90.00
_cell.angle_gamma   90.00
#
_symmetry.space_group_name_H-M   'P 1'
#
loop_
_entity.id
_entity.type
_entity.pdbx_description
1 polymer ?
#
loop_
_entity_poly.entity_id
_entity_poly.type
_entity_poly.pdbx_seq_one_letter_code
_entity_poly.pdbx_strand_id
1 'polypeptide(L)' 'MATLEKQQLSIPLFVASAENDTVVDNQAQLALVHRQSNAILQTFANAKHELLFEQDTIRKAVLSRFYQFCDSLT' A
#
# COMPACT_ATOMS: atom_id res chain seq x y z
N MET A 1 8.48 24.62 -2.22
CA MET A 1 8.47 23.15 -2.36
C MET A 1 7.03 22.72 -2.61
N ALA A 2 6.77 22.00 -3.71
CA ALA A 2 5.41 21.61 -4.08
C ALA A 2 4.79 20.78 -2.95
N THR A 3 3.60 21.18 -2.49
CA THR A 3 2.92 20.63 -1.33
C THR A 3 2.18 19.34 -1.69
N LEU A 4 2.92 18.34 -2.20
CA LEU A 4 2.39 17.02 -2.59
C LEU A 4 1.59 16.38 -1.45
N GLU A 5 1.98 16.63 -0.21
CA GLU A 5 1.31 16.12 0.99
C GLU A 5 -0.16 16.57 1.15
N LYS A 6 -0.55 17.69 0.52
CA LYS A 6 -1.90 18.26 0.59
C LYS A 6 -2.75 17.93 -0.63
N GLN A 7 -2.19 17.27 -1.65
CA GLN A 7 -2.95 16.90 -2.83
C GLN A 7 -3.80 15.66 -2.54
N GLN A 8 -5.08 15.76 -2.91
CA GLN A 8 -6.02 14.63 -2.90
C GLN A 8 -6.00 13.95 -4.25
N LEU A 9 -5.94 12.62 -4.23
CA LEU A 9 -6.11 11.80 -5.41
C LEU A 9 -7.59 11.47 -5.58
N SER A 10 -8.15 11.83 -6.74
CA SER A 10 -9.54 11.50 -7.09
C SER A 10 -9.72 10.04 -7.55
N ILE A 11 -8.62 9.34 -7.85
CA ILE A 11 -8.64 7.94 -8.25
C ILE A 11 -8.66 7.01 -7.03
N PRO A 12 -9.28 5.82 -7.12
CA PRO A 12 -9.12 4.79 -6.12
C PRO A 12 -7.65 4.42 -5.95
N LEU A 13 -7.18 4.35 -4.71
CA LEU A 13 -5.79 4.06 -4.37
C LEU A 13 -5.70 2.83 -3.47
N PHE A 14 -4.92 1.84 -3.87
CA PHE A 14 -4.53 0.73 -3.01
C PHE A 14 -3.03 0.81 -2.72
N VAL A 15 -2.66 0.76 -1.44
CA VAL A 15 -1.28 0.79 -0.97
C VAL A 15 -0.97 -0.52 -0.23
N ALA A 16 -0.10 -1.32 -0.84
CA ALA A 16 0.49 -2.49 -0.19
C ALA A 16 1.73 -2.04 0.60
N SER A 17 1.72 -2.30 1.91
CA SER A 17 2.80 -1.92 2.85
C SER A 17 3.46 -3.17 3.43
N ALA A 18 4.78 -3.18 3.55
CA ALA A 18 5.52 -4.27 4.15
C ALA A 18 5.79 -3.95 5.63
N GLU A 19 5.41 -4.83 6.56
CA GLU A 19 5.57 -4.55 8.00
C GLU A 19 7.03 -4.28 8.41
N ASN A 20 7.97 -5.03 7.84
CA ASN A 20 9.40 -4.96 8.13
C ASN A 20 10.17 -4.24 7.00
N ASP A 21 9.57 -3.21 6.39
CA ASP A 21 10.26 -2.39 5.40
C ASP A 21 11.36 -1.56 6.07
N THR A 22 12.58 -1.67 5.55
CA THR A 22 13.76 -0.90 6.00
C THR A 22 14.16 0.19 5.00
N VAL A 23 13.46 0.28 3.88
CA VAL A 23 13.68 1.25 2.80
C VAL A 23 12.61 2.35 2.84
N VAL A 24 11.35 1.96 3.06
CA VAL A 24 10.20 2.87 3.23
C VAL A 24 9.92 3.09 4.71
N ASP A 25 9.69 4.34 5.11
CA ASP A 25 9.15 4.66 6.42
C ASP A 25 7.63 4.40 6.45
N ASN A 26 7.25 3.30 7.10
CA ASN A 26 5.86 2.89 7.24
C ASN A 26 4.98 3.94 7.95
N GLN A 27 5.52 4.70 8.91
CA GLN A 27 4.74 5.72 9.61
C GLN A 27 4.47 6.92 8.69
N ALA A 28 5.46 7.32 7.90
CA ALA A 28 5.28 8.36 6.90
C ALA A 28 4.28 7.94 5.81
N GLN A 29 4.35 6.70 5.34
CA GLN A 29 3.40 6.13 4.38
C GLN A 29 1.97 6.11 4.95
N LEU A 30 1.80 5.61 6.18
CA LEU A 30 0.51 5.57 6.86
C LEU A 30 -0.09 6.98 7.01
N ALA A 31 0.71 7.94 7.44
CA ALA A 31 0.29 9.32 7.59
C ALA A 31 -0.16 9.92 6.25
N LEU A 32 0.52 9.60 5.14
CA LEU A 32 0.14 10.06 3.80
C LEU A 32 -1.16 9.42 3.34
N VAL A 33 -1.31 8.10 3.53
CA VAL A 33 -2.50 7.37 3.07
C VAL A 33 -3.75 7.76 3.87
N HIS A 34 -3.64 7.96 5.18
CA HIS A 34 -4.76 8.45 6.01
C HIS A 34 -5.29 9.82 5.61
N ARG A 35 -4.50 10.62 4.87
CA ARG A 35 -4.98 11.89 4.32
C ARG A 35 -5.83 11.69 3.07
N GLN A 36 -5.73 10.57 2.37
CA GLN A 36 -6.46 10.33 1.12
C GLN A 36 -7.84 9.76 1.40
N SER A 37 -8.90 10.37 0.85
CA SER A 37 -10.27 9.89 1.07
C SER A 37 -10.59 8.58 0.32
N ASN A 38 -9.88 8.32 -0.77
CA ASN A 38 -10.14 7.19 -1.69
C ASN A 38 -9.05 6.12 -1.60
N ALA A 39 -8.42 5.95 -0.44
CA ALA A 39 -7.30 5.06 -0.28
C ALA A 39 -7.55 3.92 0.70
N ILE A 40 -7.02 2.74 0.37
CA ILE A 40 -6.96 1.57 1.22
C ILE A 40 -5.48 1.22 1.42
N LEU A 41 -5.06 1.06 2.67
CA LEU A 41 -3.74 0.56 3.04
C LEU A 41 -3.87 -0.86 3.61
N GLN A 42 -3.10 -1.79 3.07
CA GLN A 42 -2.95 -3.13 3.60
C GLN A 42 -1.49 -3.37 3.96
N THR A 43 -1.21 -3.56 5.25
CA THR A 43 0.10 -4.01 5.72
C THR A 43 0.17 -5.54 5.68
N PHE A 44 1.25 -6.07 5.12
CA PHE A 44 1.54 -7.51 5.06
C PHE A 44 2.53 -7.86 6.16
N ALA A 45 2.07 -8.66 7.12
CA ALA A 45 2.84 -9.05 8.30
C ALA A 45 4.10 -9.84 7.92
N ASN A 46 5.19 -9.60 8.64
CA ASN A 46 6.53 -10.16 8.45
C ASN A 46 7.19 -9.87 7.09
N ALA A 47 6.53 -9.12 6.20
CA ALA A 47 7.04 -8.86 4.85
C ALA A 47 8.13 -7.78 4.85
N LYS A 48 9.08 -7.90 3.93
CA LYS A 48 10.12 -6.92 3.61
C LYS A 48 9.71 -6.09 2.39
N HIS A 49 10.57 -5.13 2.03
CA HIS A 49 10.36 -4.18 0.94
C HIS A 49 9.89 -4.83 -0.38
N GLU A 50 10.49 -5.96 -0.77
CA GLU A 50 10.23 -6.60 -2.06
C GLU A 50 9.00 -7.53 -2.04
N LEU A 51 7.81 -6.98 -1.72
CA LEU A 51 6.54 -7.71 -1.58
C LEU A 51 6.22 -8.72 -2.71
N LEU A 52 6.63 -8.43 -3.95
CA LEU A 52 6.37 -9.28 -5.12
C LEU A 52 7.46 -10.32 -5.40
N PHE A 53 8.60 -10.27 -4.71
CA PHE A 53 9.76 -11.12 -4.97
C PHE A 53 10.30 -11.85 -3.73
N GLU A 54 9.89 -11.45 -2.53
CA GLU A 54 10.46 -11.96 -1.28
C GLU A 54 10.15 -13.45 -1.04
N GLN A 55 8.86 -13.79 -0.90
CA GLN A 55 8.39 -15.14 -0.58
C GLN A 55 7.03 -15.39 -1.25
N ASP A 56 6.79 -16.64 -1.66
CA ASP A 56 5.56 -17.05 -2.31
C ASP A 56 4.30 -16.74 -1.49
N THR A 57 4.37 -16.88 -0.17
CA THR A 57 3.25 -16.60 0.74
C THR A 57 2.88 -15.11 0.74
N ILE A 58 3.89 -14.23 0.83
CA ILE A 58 3.70 -12.78 0.75
C ILE A 58 3.21 -12.37 -0.64
N ARG A 59 3.89 -12.83 -1.71
CA ARG A 59 3.52 -12.50 -3.09
C ARG A 59 2.07 -12.89 -3.39
N LYS A 60 1.66 -14.11 -3.02
CA LYS A 60 0.29 -14.58 -3.24
C LYS A 60 -0.73 -13.75 -2.45
N ALA A 61 -0.42 -13.39 -1.21
CA ALA A 61 -1.30 -12.54 -0.40
C ALA A 61 -1.46 -11.14 -1.01
N VAL A 62 -0.35 -10.54 -1.47
CA VAL A 62 -0.34 -9.23 -2.12
C VAL A 62 -1.15 -9.25 -3.40
N LEU A 63 -0.91 -10.21 -4.30
CA LEU A 63 -1.66 -10.35 -5.55
C LEU A 63 -3.15 -10.61 -5.30
N SER A 64 -3.49 -11.48 -4.34
CA SER A 64 -4.89 -11.76 -4.00
C SER A 64 -5.61 -10.50 -3.53
N ARG A 65 -4.98 -9.68 -2.67
CA ARG A 65 -5.55 -8.42 -2.20
C ARG A 65 -5.65 -7.37 -3.29
N PHE A 66 -4.66 -7.31 -4.17
CA PHE A 66 -4.68 -6.44 -5.34
C PHE A 66 -5.88 -6.77 -6.26
N TYR A 67 -6.07 -8.03 -6.62
CA TYR A 67 -7.21 -8.43 -7.45
C TYR A 67 -8.55 -8.18 -6.77
N GLN A 68 -8.67 -8.48 -5.46
CA GLN A 68 -9.87 -8.13 -4.67
C GLN A 68 -10.19 -6.64 -4.72
N PHE A 69 -9.17 -5.79 -4.64
CA PHE A 69 -9.35 -4.35 -4.80
C PHE A 69 -9.83 -3.99 -6.20
N CYS A 70 -9.21 -4.52 -7.26
CA CYS A 70 -9.66 -4.28 -8.63
C CYS A 70 -11.11 -4.71 -8.86
N ASP A 71 -11.49 -5.89 -8.38
CA ASP A 71 -12.85 -6.42 -8.50
C ASP A 71 -13.87 -5.58 -7.71
N SER A 72 -13.44 -4.89 -6.65
CA SER A 72 -14.32 -3.98 -5.89
C SER A 72 -14.62 -2.66 -6.61
N LEU A 73 -13.92 -2.37 -7.71
CA LEU A 73 -14.11 -1.15 -8.51
C LEU A 73 -15.04 -1.35 -9.72
N THR A 74 -15.46 -2.59 -9.99
CA THR A 74 -16.42 -2.95 -11.05
C THR A 74 -17.81 -3.14 -10.51
#